data_AF-A0A7V5YUD4-F1
#
_entry.id   AF-A0A7V5YUD4-F1
#
_cell.length_a   1.000
_cell.length_b   1.000
_cell.length_c   1.000
_cell.angle_alpha   90.00
_cell.angle_beta   90.00
_cell.angle_gamma   90.00
#
_symmetry.space_group_name_H-M   'P 1'
#
loop_
_entity.id
_entity.type
_entity.pdbx_description
1 polymer ?
#
loop_
_entity_poly.entity_id
_entity_poly.type
_entity_poly.pdbx_seq_one_letter_code
_entity_poly.pdbx_strand_id
1 'polypeptide(L)'
;MAAAHVTPFSGSWYPGEPQRLNDLLDRLFSTSAQRRSAYVLKGGRAFVVPHAGLVYSGNVAAAVYRHLQADQPERVVILGFPHRGAPPGVYVPQLDRYRTPIGDVSVDREACERLVERGPFAWRREDQLCDHSVEIQLPFLRRAVPEARIVPLYVSSLSREERQQAAQTLLELADSSTVFLASSDFTHYGAAFAYQPFPVDRLTSERIRRLDFKFIEAASSLDPEFFIRELRKESATVCGREPIALLLELLRQLDVTDDVFQRTLDYETSGDITGDWSHCVSYAALGYFPWKAFLLSEEDQQLLLESARKTLEHYQATGKAEPIPPSRMTEALHRPAGVFVTLHRHGQLRGCIGRCEPEMPLAELVPRMTLAAALEDPRFAPVGRDETDLELEISVLSPLKLLTDLSRFRVGVDGALLRTNGHSGLLLPQVAEGRKWAAEDFLRALATKAGVSPDVYRDGNTRVYVFRAQIIR
;
A
#
# COMPACT_ATOMS: atom_id res chain seq x y z
N MET A 1 -37.26 -8.64 -17.30
CA MET A 1 -35.95 -8.36 -17.92
C MET A 1 -34.98 -8.08 -16.80
N ALA A 2 -33.79 -8.67 -16.82
CA ALA A 2 -32.74 -8.34 -15.86
C ALA A 2 -32.44 -6.83 -15.93
N ALA A 3 -32.38 -6.13 -14.79
CA ALA A 3 -32.10 -4.70 -14.75
C ALA A 3 -30.64 -4.46 -15.16
N ALA A 4 -30.43 -3.92 -16.37
CA ALA A 4 -29.09 -3.65 -16.90
C ALA A 4 -28.88 -2.15 -17.05
N HIS A 5 -27.73 -1.65 -16.59
CA HIS A 5 -27.32 -0.26 -16.77
C HIS A 5 -26.32 -0.15 -17.92
N VAL A 6 -26.53 0.83 -18.81
CA VAL A 6 -25.58 1.16 -19.88
C VAL A 6 -24.80 2.38 -19.44
N THR A 7 -23.48 2.23 -19.36
CA THR A 7 -22.57 3.29 -18.95
C THR A 7 -22.66 4.54 -19.84
N PRO A 8 -22.93 5.73 -19.30
CA PRO A 8 -22.92 6.97 -20.07
C PRO A 8 -21.50 7.52 -20.30
N PHE A 9 -20.47 6.91 -19.69
CA PHE A 9 -19.08 7.37 -19.76
C PHE A 9 -18.30 6.76 -20.94
N SER A 10 -18.87 5.77 -21.61
CA SER A 10 -18.34 5.21 -22.85
C SER A 10 -18.33 6.26 -23.98
N GLY A 11 -17.21 6.36 -24.69
CA GLY A 11 -17.00 7.35 -25.75
C GLY A 11 -16.51 8.72 -25.27
N SER A 12 -16.44 8.96 -23.95
CA SER A 12 -15.94 10.22 -23.39
C SER A 12 -14.78 10.01 -22.40
N TRP A 13 -14.97 9.17 -21.38
CA TRP A 13 -13.92 8.88 -20.39
C TRP A 13 -13.00 7.73 -20.81
N TYR A 14 -13.51 6.86 -21.68
CA TYR A 14 -12.78 5.79 -22.34
C TYR A 14 -13.41 5.48 -23.71
N PRO A 15 -12.68 4.83 -24.64
CA PRO A 15 -13.21 4.52 -25.96
C PRO A 15 -14.51 3.72 -25.91
N GLY A 16 -15.50 4.12 -26.71
CA GLY A 16 -16.74 3.35 -26.87
C GLY A 16 -16.67 2.23 -27.90
N GLU A 17 -15.65 2.25 -28.74
CA GLU A 17 -15.37 1.16 -29.68
C GLU A 17 -14.63 0.02 -28.97
N PRO A 18 -15.14 -1.24 -29.01
CA PRO A 18 -14.56 -2.36 -28.24
C PRO A 18 -13.08 -2.61 -28.53
N GLN A 19 -12.67 -2.58 -29.81
CA GLN A 19 -11.28 -2.82 -30.18
C GLN A 19 -10.34 -1.74 -29.62
N ARG A 20 -10.71 -0.46 -29.75
CA ARG A 20 -9.92 0.65 -29.21
C ARG A 20 -9.81 0.60 -27.69
N LEU A 21 -10.86 0.15 -27.00
CA LEU A 21 -10.84 -0.02 -25.54
C LEU A 21 -9.91 -1.16 -25.13
N ASN A 22 -9.97 -2.32 -25.80
CA ASN A 22 -9.05 -3.42 -25.54
C ASN A 22 -7.59 -3.01 -25.81
N ASP A 23 -7.32 -2.37 -26.94
CA ASP A 23 -5.96 -1.91 -27.29
C ASP A 23 -5.43 -0.90 -26.25
N LEU A 24 -6.29 -0.01 -25.75
CA LEU A 24 -5.92 0.93 -24.68
C LEU A 24 -5.58 0.17 -23.40
N LEU A 25 -6.44 -0.74 -22.95
CA LEU A 25 -6.22 -1.51 -21.73
C LEU A 25 -4.94 -2.36 -21.82
N ASP A 26 -4.69 -3.03 -22.94
CA ASP A 26 -3.45 -3.81 -23.14
C ASP A 26 -2.20 -2.95 -23.02
N ARG A 27 -2.21 -1.74 -23.61
CA ARG A 27 -1.12 -0.77 -23.44
C ARG A 27 -0.96 -0.34 -21.99
N LEU A 28 -2.04 -0.04 -21.28
CA LEU A 28 -1.98 0.40 -19.88
C LEU A 28 -1.39 -0.69 -18.97
N PHE A 29 -1.78 -1.95 -19.14
CA PHE A 29 -1.22 -3.08 -18.38
C PHE A 29 0.26 -3.30 -18.70
N SER A 30 0.64 -3.20 -19.98
CA SER A 30 2.04 -3.33 -20.41
C SER A 30 2.92 -2.21 -19.82
N THR A 31 2.49 -0.95 -19.95
CA THR A 31 3.20 0.21 -19.39
C THR A 31 3.32 0.11 -17.87
N SER A 32 2.26 -0.30 -17.16
CA SER A 32 2.31 -0.53 -15.72
C SER A 32 3.36 -1.57 -15.33
N ALA A 33 3.46 -2.69 -16.07
CA ALA A 33 4.45 -3.73 -15.81
C ALA A 33 5.89 -3.23 -16.02
N GLN A 34 6.12 -2.40 -17.04
CA GLN A 34 7.43 -1.81 -17.32
C GLN A 34 7.84 -0.76 -16.29
N ARG A 35 6.92 0.12 -15.87
CA ARG A 35 7.22 1.23 -14.96
C ARG A 35 7.52 0.80 -13.53
N ARG A 36 6.87 -0.26 -13.04
CA ARG A 36 6.96 -0.65 -11.62
C ARG A 36 7.78 -1.93 -11.45
N SER A 37 7.25 -3.03 -11.93
CA SER A 37 7.89 -4.36 -12.03
C SER A 37 6.79 -5.26 -12.56
N ALA A 38 7.13 -6.32 -13.31
CA ALA A 38 6.15 -7.36 -13.69
C ALA A 38 5.60 -8.09 -12.46
N TYR A 39 6.41 -8.20 -11.39
CA TYR A 39 6.03 -8.85 -10.15
C TYR A 39 4.87 -8.12 -9.45
N VAL A 40 3.89 -8.89 -9.00
CA VAL A 40 2.76 -8.44 -8.19
C VAL A 40 2.69 -9.25 -6.90
N LEU A 41 2.34 -8.58 -5.81
CA LEU A 41 2.06 -9.30 -4.55
C LEU A 41 0.73 -10.04 -4.68
N LYS A 42 0.66 -11.23 -4.09
CA LYS A 42 -0.58 -12.01 -4.02
C LYS A 42 -1.31 -11.81 -2.71
N GLY A 43 -2.62 -12.08 -2.74
CA GLY A 43 -3.49 -12.01 -1.57
C GLY A 43 -3.82 -10.58 -1.15
N GLY A 44 -3.97 -9.66 -2.11
CA GLY A 44 -4.41 -8.29 -1.80
C GLY A 44 -5.83 -8.30 -1.22
N ARG A 45 -6.00 -7.75 -0.02
CA ARG A 45 -7.32 -7.66 0.64
C ARG A 45 -8.12 -6.46 0.14
N ALA A 46 -7.41 -5.37 -0.11
CA ALA A 46 -8.02 -4.13 -0.50
C ALA A 46 -7.10 -3.26 -1.35
N PHE A 47 -7.69 -2.33 -2.09
CA PHE A 47 -6.97 -1.37 -2.92
C PHE A 47 -7.63 0.01 -2.91
N VAL A 48 -6.82 1.05 -3.11
CA VAL A 48 -7.29 2.38 -3.54
C VAL A 48 -6.86 2.55 -4.99
N VAL A 49 -7.79 2.98 -5.85
CA VAL A 49 -7.58 3.10 -7.29
C VAL A 49 -8.15 4.43 -7.82
N PRO A 50 -7.48 5.11 -8.77
CA PRO A 50 -7.99 6.34 -9.36
C PRO A 50 -9.19 6.08 -10.29
N HIS A 51 -9.92 7.15 -10.60
CA HIS A 51 -11.11 7.12 -11.47
C HIS A 51 -11.18 8.26 -12.50
N ALA A 52 -10.11 9.01 -12.72
CA ALA A 52 -10.04 9.87 -13.92
C ALA A 52 -10.13 9.06 -15.23
N GLY A 53 -10.31 9.76 -16.36
CA GLY A 53 -10.31 9.13 -17.67
C GLY A 53 -9.05 8.27 -17.92
N LEU A 54 -9.22 7.14 -18.63
CA LEU A 54 -8.21 6.07 -18.73
C LEU A 54 -6.88 6.54 -19.33
N VAL A 55 -6.92 7.60 -20.16
CA VAL A 55 -5.71 8.20 -20.76
C VAL A 55 -4.83 8.93 -19.74
N TYR A 56 -5.39 9.33 -18.60
CA TYR A 56 -4.66 10.03 -17.53
C TYR A 56 -4.27 9.07 -16.40
N SER A 57 -5.25 8.41 -15.77
CA SER A 57 -5.00 7.60 -14.57
C SER A 57 -4.76 6.12 -14.86
N GLY A 58 -4.94 5.68 -16.11
CA GLY A 58 -5.04 4.26 -16.45
C GLY A 58 -3.77 3.45 -16.17
N ASN A 59 -2.58 4.05 -16.28
CA ASN A 59 -1.32 3.36 -15.97
C ASN A 59 -1.22 3.06 -14.46
N VAL A 60 -1.68 4.00 -13.63
CA VAL A 60 -1.74 3.85 -12.18
C VAL A 60 -2.82 2.85 -11.80
N ALA A 61 -4.02 2.95 -12.39
CA ALA A 61 -5.10 1.99 -12.15
C ALA A 61 -4.68 0.55 -12.52
N ALA A 62 -4.01 0.37 -13.65
CA ALA A 62 -3.53 -0.94 -14.10
C ALA A 62 -2.58 -1.61 -13.07
N ALA A 63 -1.87 -0.85 -12.24
CA ALA A 63 -1.06 -1.44 -11.16
C ALA A 63 -1.92 -2.21 -10.15
N VAL A 64 -3.12 -1.71 -9.80
CA VAL A 64 -4.11 -2.43 -8.97
C VAL A 64 -4.62 -3.65 -9.73
N TYR A 65 -5.10 -3.46 -10.95
CA TYR A 65 -5.77 -4.53 -11.70
C TYR A 65 -4.86 -5.68 -12.11
N ARG A 66 -3.55 -5.46 -12.22
CA ARG A 66 -2.58 -6.55 -12.38
C ARG A 66 -2.49 -7.45 -11.13
N HIS A 67 -2.67 -6.89 -9.93
CA HIS A 67 -2.75 -7.69 -8.70
C HIS A 67 -4.05 -8.50 -8.67
N LEU A 68 -5.19 -7.88 -9.03
CA LEU A 68 -6.47 -8.59 -9.17
C LEU A 68 -6.38 -9.70 -10.22
N GLN A 69 -5.70 -9.45 -11.35
CA GLN A 69 -5.48 -10.44 -12.40
C GLN A 69 -4.65 -11.64 -11.90
N ALA A 70 -3.70 -11.42 -11.00
CA ALA A 70 -2.91 -12.51 -10.42
C ALA A 70 -3.66 -13.30 -9.32
N ASP A 71 -4.56 -12.63 -8.59
CA ASP A 71 -5.31 -13.23 -7.49
C ASP A 71 -6.64 -13.89 -7.95
N GLN A 72 -7.22 -13.46 -9.07
CA GLN A 72 -8.51 -13.94 -9.61
C GLN A 72 -9.63 -14.04 -8.55
N PRO A 73 -9.99 -12.93 -7.86
CA PRO A 73 -11.10 -12.93 -6.90
C PRO A 73 -12.44 -13.23 -7.57
N GLU A 74 -13.33 -13.88 -6.84
CA GLU A 74 -14.71 -14.14 -7.27
C GLU A 74 -15.62 -12.92 -7.08
N ARG A 75 -15.29 -12.07 -6.11
CA ARG A 75 -16.06 -10.87 -5.75
C ARG A 75 -15.17 -9.64 -5.60
N VAL A 76 -15.59 -8.52 -6.20
CA VAL A 76 -14.99 -7.21 -5.98
C VAL A 76 -16.02 -6.24 -5.41
N VAL A 77 -15.81 -5.78 -4.18
CA VAL A 77 -16.63 -4.74 -3.55
C VAL A 77 -16.06 -3.37 -3.92
N ILE A 78 -16.81 -2.57 -4.66
CA ILE A 78 -16.37 -1.25 -5.13
C ILE A 78 -16.99 -0.18 -4.23
N LEU A 79 -16.15 0.57 -3.52
CA LEU A 79 -16.54 1.74 -2.75
C LEU A 79 -16.32 2.98 -3.63
N GLY A 80 -17.36 3.39 -4.34
CA GLY A 80 -17.44 4.64 -5.09
C GLY A 80 -18.22 5.71 -4.34
N PHE A 81 -18.52 6.83 -4.99
CA PHE A 81 -19.27 7.95 -4.44
C PHE A 81 -19.90 8.79 -5.56
N PRO A 82 -21.04 9.45 -5.32
CA PRO A 82 -21.67 10.29 -6.33
C PRO A 82 -21.10 11.72 -6.29
N HIS A 83 -20.40 12.16 -7.35
CA HIS A 83 -19.86 13.52 -7.46
C HIS A 83 -20.95 14.60 -7.48
N ARG A 84 -22.17 14.24 -7.89
CA ARG A 84 -23.35 15.12 -7.85
C ARG A 84 -23.90 15.32 -6.43
N GLY A 85 -23.36 14.59 -5.46
CA GLY A 85 -23.83 14.53 -4.08
C GLY A 85 -24.97 13.55 -3.89
N ALA A 86 -25.07 13.02 -2.68
CA ALA A 86 -26.19 12.23 -2.19
C ALA A 86 -26.38 12.50 -0.69
N PRO A 87 -27.59 12.26 -0.13
CA PRO A 87 -27.77 12.35 1.32
C PRO A 87 -26.80 11.41 2.06
N PRO A 88 -26.46 11.69 3.33
CA PRO A 88 -25.59 10.82 4.13
C PRO A 88 -26.01 9.34 4.09
N GLY A 89 -25.04 8.42 4.05
CA GLY A 89 -25.29 6.98 4.00
C GLY A 89 -24.49 6.23 2.92
N VAL A 90 -24.69 4.91 2.86
CA VAL A 90 -24.10 4.02 1.84
C VAL A 90 -25.20 3.38 1.01
N TYR A 91 -25.10 3.52 -0.31
CA TYR A 91 -26.16 3.12 -1.21
C TYR A 91 -25.76 1.99 -2.13
N VAL A 92 -26.72 1.08 -2.37
CA VAL A 92 -26.59 -0.05 -3.28
C VAL A 92 -27.51 0.19 -4.48
N PRO A 93 -27.02 0.08 -5.71
CA PRO A 93 -27.85 0.30 -6.89
C PRO A 93 -28.73 -0.93 -7.19
N GLN A 94 -29.97 -0.67 -7.59
CA GLN A 94 -30.95 -1.70 -7.94
C GLN A 94 -30.77 -2.22 -9.38
N LEU A 95 -29.71 -2.99 -9.63
CA LEU A 95 -29.41 -3.57 -10.95
C LEU A 95 -28.74 -4.95 -10.86
N ASP A 96 -28.76 -5.69 -11.97
CA ASP A 96 -28.21 -7.03 -12.09
C ASP A 96 -26.85 -7.04 -12.79
N ARG A 97 -26.61 -6.08 -13.69
CA ARG A 97 -25.36 -5.97 -14.44
C ARG A 97 -25.12 -4.57 -15.01
N TYR A 98 -23.85 -4.23 -15.20
CA TYR A 98 -23.42 -3.09 -16.01
C TYR A 98 -23.00 -3.58 -17.40
N ARG A 99 -23.40 -2.86 -18.45
CA ARG A 99 -22.94 -3.10 -19.82
C ARG A 99 -21.75 -2.20 -20.14
N THR A 100 -20.65 -2.81 -20.57
CA THR A 100 -19.47 -2.09 -21.08
C THR A 100 -19.24 -2.44 -22.55
N PRO A 101 -18.44 -1.65 -23.30
CA PRO A 101 -18.10 -1.98 -24.69
C PRO A 101 -17.44 -3.36 -24.88
N ILE A 102 -16.80 -3.90 -23.84
CA ILE A 102 -16.05 -5.17 -23.88
C ILE A 102 -16.75 -6.27 -23.05
N GLY A 103 -18.04 -6.12 -22.80
CA GLY A 103 -18.89 -7.12 -22.17
C GLY A 103 -19.54 -6.65 -20.86
N ASP A 104 -20.43 -7.50 -20.33
CA ASP A 104 -21.19 -7.22 -19.12
C ASP A 104 -20.37 -7.50 -17.85
N VAL A 105 -20.55 -6.68 -16.82
CA VAL A 105 -20.07 -6.92 -15.45
C VAL A 105 -21.27 -7.25 -14.57
N SER A 106 -21.29 -8.45 -13.99
CA SER A 106 -22.42 -8.94 -13.19
C SER A 106 -22.36 -8.41 -11.75
N VAL A 107 -23.51 -8.03 -11.19
CA VAL A 107 -23.65 -7.65 -9.78
C VAL A 107 -23.95 -8.88 -8.93
N ASP A 108 -23.27 -9.02 -7.80
CA ASP A 108 -23.59 -10.03 -6.78
C ASP A 108 -24.80 -9.60 -5.95
N ARG A 109 -26.00 -9.88 -6.48
CA ARG A 109 -27.27 -9.46 -5.86
C ARG A 109 -27.46 -10.03 -4.46
N GLU A 110 -27.04 -11.26 -4.23
CA GLU A 110 -27.15 -11.89 -2.91
C GLU A 110 -26.32 -11.13 -1.87
N ALA A 111 -25.07 -10.78 -2.21
CA ALA A 111 -24.25 -9.97 -1.33
C ALA A 111 -24.88 -8.59 -1.08
N CYS A 112 -25.38 -7.92 -2.13
CA CYS A 112 -26.09 -6.65 -2.03
C CYS A 112 -27.33 -6.70 -1.11
N GLU A 113 -28.17 -7.74 -1.25
CA GLU A 113 -29.36 -7.97 -0.43
C GLU A 113 -28.98 -8.14 1.04
N ARG A 114 -27.97 -8.98 1.34
CA ARG A 114 -27.47 -9.17 2.71
C ARG A 114 -26.98 -7.86 3.34
N LEU A 115 -26.25 -7.02 2.59
CA LEU A 115 -25.78 -5.73 3.10
C LEU A 115 -26.96 -4.81 3.47
N VAL A 116 -28.00 -4.73 2.63
CA VAL A 116 -29.17 -3.88 2.91
C VAL A 116 -29.98 -4.43 4.08
N GLU A 117 -30.18 -5.75 4.17
CA GLU A 117 -30.91 -6.37 5.28
C GLU A 117 -30.22 -6.16 6.63
N ARG A 118 -28.89 -6.24 6.67
CA ARG A 118 -28.10 -6.01 7.90
C ARG A 118 -27.93 -4.54 8.24
N GLY A 119 -28.02 -3.65 7.26
CA GLY A 119 -27.76 -2.23 7.42
C GLY A 119 -26.26 -1.92 7.60
N PRO A 120 -25.86 -0.64 7.52
CA PRO A 120 -26.68 0.55 7.29
C PRO A 120 -26.76 0.91 5.80
N PHE A 121 -26.87 -0.07 4.92
CA PHE A 121 -26.93 0.10 3.47
C PHE A 121 -28.37 0.29 3.00
N ALA A 122 -28.59 1.12 1.96
CA ALA A 122 -29.91 1.36 1.42
C ALA A 122 -29.96 1.21 -0.10
N TRP A 123 -31.03 0.62 -0.60
CA TRP A 123 -31.31 0.59 -2.03
C TRP A 123 -31.54 2.00 -2.60
N ARG A 124 -30.96 2.27 -3.76
CA ARG A 124 -31.25 3.45 -4.59
C ARG A 124 -31.30 3.04 -6.06
N ARG A 125 -31.98 3.85 -6.86
CA ARG A 125 -32.00 3.64 -8.30
C ARG A 125 -30.67 4.09 -8.91
N GLU A 126 -30.19 3.35 -9.91
CA GLU A 126 -28.91 3.65 -10.57
C GLU A 126 -28.88 5.03 -11.21
N ASP A 127 -29.99 5.52 -11.79
CA ASP A 127 -30.04 6.86 -12.37
C ASP A 127 -29.83 8.01 -11.36
N GLN A 128 -29.97 7.72 -10.06
CA GLN A 128 -29.70 8.66 -8.97
C GLN A 128 -28.26 8.54 -8.43
N LEU A 129 -27.58 7.42 -8.69
CA LEU A 129 -26.26 7.11 -8.15
C LEU A 129 -25.14 7.21 -9.20
N CYS A 130 -25.45 6.83 -10.44
CA CYS A 130 -24.59 6.73 -11.61
C CYS A 130 -23.46 7.76 -11.58
N ASP A 131 -22.23 7.27 -11.40
CA ASP A 131 -21.05 8.10 -11.25
C ASP A 131 -19.82 7.38 -11.80
N HIS A 132 -18.88 8.18 -12.32
CA HIS A 132 -17.65 7.68 -12.91
C HIS A 132 -16.72 7.04 -11.86
N SER A 133 -16.88 7.34 -10.57
CA SER A 133 -16.12 6.69 -9.49
C SER A 133 -16.28 5.17 -9.48
N VAL A 134 -17.47 4.64 -9.79
CA VAL A 134 -17.69 3.18 -9.96
C VAL A 134 -17.44 2.76 -11.40
N GLU A 135 -17.98 3.50 -12.37
CA GLU A 135 -18.05 2.99 -13.75
C GLU A 135 -16.70 2.93 -14.48
N ILE A 136 -15.74 3.79 -14.11
CA ILE A 136 -14.39 3.77 -14.70
C ILE A 136 -13.61 2.51 -14.32
N GLN A 137 -14.04 1.82 -13.26
CA GLN A 137 -13.45 0.56 -12.81
C GLN A 137 -13.88 -0.63 -13.69
N LEU A 138 -15.03 -0.53 -14.35
CA LEU A 138 -15.67 -1.66 -15.04
C LEU A 138 -14.86 -2.19 -16.23
N PRO A 139 -14.28 -1.37 -17.14
CA PRO A 139 -13.44 -1.88 -18.22
C PRO A 139 -12.21 -2.64 -17.71
N PHE A 140 -11.60 -2.16 -16.62
CA PHE A 140 -10.46 -2.85 -16.02
C PHE A 140 -10.85 -4.18 -15.40
N LEU A 141 -11.99 -4.24 -14.69
CA LEU A 141 -12.52 -5.49 -14.12
C LEU A 141 -12.80 -6.52 -15.22
N ARG A 142 -13.47 -6.10 -16.30
CA ARG A 142 -13.70 -6.96 -17.49
C ARG A 142 -12.41 -7.53 -18.05
N ARG A 143 -11.32 -6.76 -18.05
CA ARG A 143 -10.03 -7.14 -18.61
C ARG A 143 -9.18 -8.00 -17.69
N ALA A 144 -9.23 -7.76 -16.38
CA ALA A 144 -8.38 -8.42 -15.38
C ALA A 144 -9.02 -9.69 -14.82
N VAL A 145 -10.32 -9.64 -14.52
CA VAL A 145 -11.06 -10.63 -13.74
C VAL A 145 -12.46 -10.84 -14.35
N PRO A 146 -12.56 -11.38 -15.57
CA PRO A 146 -13.81 -11.42 -16.32
C PRO A 146 -14.94 -12.23 -15.66
N GLU A 147 -14.62 -13.15 -14.75
CA GLU A 147 -15.62 -13.96 -14.04
C GLU A 147 -16.05 -13.36 -12.69
N ALA A 148 -15.36 -12.31 -12.23
CA ALA A 148 -15.66 -11.69 -10.95
C ALA A 148 -17.03 -10.99 -10.98
N ARG A 149 -17.82 -11.18 -9.93
CA ARG A 149 -19.02 -10.39 -9.66
C ARG A 149 -18.66 -9.16 -8.84
N ILE A 150 -19.43 -8.08 -8.98
CA ILE A 150 -19.19 -6.85 -8.23
C ILE A 150 -20.27 -6.57 -7.19
N VAL A 151 -19.89 -5.91 -6.11
CA VAL A 151 -20.79 -5.27 -5.16
C VAL A 151 -20.53 -3.76 -5.22
N PRO A 152 -21.25 -3.01 -6.08
CA PRO A 152 -21.07 -1.58 -6.22
C PRO A 152 -21.74 -0.84 -5.06
N LEU A 153 -20.99 -0.02 -4.35
CA LEU A 153 -21.46 0.80 -3.23
C LEU A 153 -21.13 2.27 -3.48
N TYR A 154 -22.11 3.14 -3.25
CA TYR A 154 -21.94 4.58 -3.32
C TYR A 154 -21.93 5.15 -1.91
N VAL A 155 -20.74 5.52 -1.44
CA VAL A 155 -20.45 6.01 -0.10
C VAL A 155 -20.57 7.55 -0.11
N SER A 156 -21.58 8.08 0.58
CA SER A 156 -21.68 9.51 0.90
C SER A 156 -21.03 9.79 2.27
N SER A 157 -21.22 11.00 2.81
CA SER A 157 -20.76 11.34 4.15
C SER A 157 -21.33 10.38 5.20
N LEU A 158 -20.47 9.89 6.09
CA LEU A 158 -20.85 9.03 7.22
C LEU A 158 -20.35 9.62 8.54
N SER A 159 -21.15 9.48 9.60
CA SER A 159 -20.65 9.63 10.97
C SER A 159 -19.62 8.54 11.29
N ARG A 160 -18.92 8.68 12.42
CA ARG A 160 -17.98 7.66 12.88
C ARG A 160 -18.71 6.34 13.15
N GLU A 161 -19.85 6.42 13.82
CA GLU A 161 -20.67 5.27 14.20
C GLU A 161 -21.26 4.57 12.97
N GLU A 162 -21.76 5.33 11.99
CA GLU A 162 -22.28 4.78 10.73
C GLU A 162 -21.18 4.07 9.95
N ARG A 163 -19.97 4.65 9.90
CA ARG A 163 -18.81 4.05 9.23
C ARG A 163 -18.37 2.76 9.92
N GLN A 164 -18.34 2.73 11.24
CA GLN A 164 -18.02 1.54 12.02
C GLN A 164 -19.03 0.42 11.76
N GLN A 165 -20.33 0.74 11.77
CA GLN A 165 -21.39 -0.22 11.49
C GLN A 165 -21.32 -0.73 10.05
N ALA A 166 -21.09 0.15 9.06
CA ALA A 166 -20.94 -0.25 7.66
C ALA A 166 -19.72 -1.16 7.46
N ALA A 167 -18.58 -0.84 8.08
CA ALA A 167 -17.38 -1.68 8.04
C ALA A 167 -17.64 -3.05 8.68
N GLN A 168 -18.31 -3.10 9.83
CA GLN A 168 -18.65 -4.35 10.51
C GLN A 168 -19.51 -5.27 9.65
N THR A 169 -20.51 -4.73 8.95
CA THR A 169 -21.34 -5.49 8.02
C THR A 169 -20.54 -5.94 6.78
N LEU A 170 -19.64 -5.09 6.25
CA LEU A 170 -18.78 -5.46 5.12
C LEU A 170 -17.78 -6.58 5.45
N LEU A 171 -17.36 -6.71 6.71
CA LEU A 171 -16.54 -7.85 7.15
C LEU A 171 -17.20 -9.20 6.92
N GLU A 172 -18.53 -9.27 6.89
CA GLU A 172 -19.25 -10.52 6.57
C GLU A 172 -18.98 -11.01 5.14
N LEU A 173 -18.54 -10.11 4.25
CA LEU A 173 -18.10 -10.44 2.89
C LEU A 173 -16.58 -10.64 2.81
N ALA A 174 -15.81 -10.38 3.87
CA ALA A 174 -14.35 -10.42 3.84
C ALA A 174 -13.82 -11.86 3.95
N ASP A 175 -13.92 -12.59 2.85
CA ASP A 175 -13.32 -13.92 2.67
C ASP A 175 -12.08 -13.88 1.75
N SER A 176 -11.46 -15.04 1.49
CA SER A 176 -10.29 -15.15 0.60
C SER A 176 -10.59 -14.93 -0.88
N SER A 177 -11.87 -14.89 -1.27
CA SER A 177 -12.33 -14.70 -2.64
C SER A 177 -12.84 -13.29 -2.93
N THR A 178 -12.89 -12.44 -1.89
CA THR A 178 -13.42 -11.08 -1.96
C THR A 178 -12.31 -10.04 -1.80
N VAL A 179 -12.32 -9.04 -2.69
CA VAL A 179 -11.42 -7.88 -2.65
C VAL A 179 -12.22 -6.60 -2.53
N PHE A 180 -11.75 -5.65 -1.71
CA PHE A 180 -12.36 -4.33 -1.57
C PHE A 180 -11.58 -3.28 -2.35
N LEU A 181 -12.27 -2.39 -3.06
CA LEU A 181 -11.66 -1.39 -3.93
C LEU A 181 -12.30 -0.03 -3.65
N ALA A 182 -11.55 0.89 -3.04
CA ALA A 182 -11.97 2.27 -2.87
C ALA A 182 -11.53 3.12 -4.05
N SER A 183 -12.49 3.81 -4.67
CA SER A 183 -12.25 4.65 -5.83
C SER A 183 -11.93 6.08 -5.40
N SER A 184 -10.75 6.58 -5.75
CA SER A 184 -10.31 7.95 -5.43
C SER A 184 -9.17 8.42 -6.31
N ASP A 185 -9.32 9.59 -6.91
CA ASP A 185 -8.19 10.45 -7.25
C ASP A 185 -7.71 11.19 -5.98
N PHE A 186 -6.49 11.73 -6.02
CA PHE A 186 -5.85 12.42 -4.90
C PHE A 186 -5.96 13.94 -5.07
N THR A 187 -4.89 14.71 -4.88
CA THR A 187 -4.95 16.17 -4.95
C THR A 187 -5.43 16.66 -6.32
N HIS A 188 -6.48 17.47 -6.33
CA HIS A 188 -6.88 18.34 -7.43
C HIS A 188 -6.32 19.74 -7.18
N TYR A 189 -5.20 20.05 -7.84
CA TYR A 189 -4.42 21.28 -7.66
C TYR A 189 -4.64 22.26 -8.81
N GLY A 190 -4.90 23.51 -8.46
CA GLY A 190 -5.03 24.62 -9.41
C GLY A 190 -6.20 25.53 -9.08
N ALA A 191 -6.17 26.74 -9.63
CA ALA A 191 -7.23 27.73 -9.43
C ALA A 191 -8.62 27.22 -9.86
N ALA A 192 -8.68 26.41 -10.91
CA ALA A 192 -9.93 25.81 -11.41
C ALA A 192 -10.61 24.86 -10.40
N PHE A 193 -9.83 24.27 -9.48
CA PHE A 193 -10.34 23.42 -8.40
C PHE A 193 -10.56 24.19 -7.10
N ALA A 194 -10.37 25.52 -7.11
CA ALA A 194 -10.33 26.37 -5.91
C ALA A 194 -9.34 25.88 -4.84
N TYR A 195 -8.25 25.21 -5.26
CA TYR A 195 -7.26 24.64 -4.36
C TYR A 195 -5.85 24.83 -4.90
N GLN A 196 -5.16 25.87 -4.41
CA GLN A 196 -3.78 26.19 -4.76
C GLN A 196 -3.02 26.61 -3.49
N PRO A 197 -2.68 25.66 -2.60
CA PRO A 197 -2.08 25.96 -1.29
C PRO A 197 -0.65 26.50 -1.36
N PHE A 198 -0.02 26.49 -2.53
CA PHE A 198 1.31 27.06 -2.81
C PHE A 198 1.34 27.63 -4.24
N PRO A 199 2.27 28.55 -4.58
CA PRO A 199 2.34 29.11 -5.92
C PRO A 199 2.76 28.08 -6.97
N VAL A 200 2.34 28.32 -8.22
CA VAL A 200 2.83 27.60 -9.40
C VAL A 200 4.24 28.07 -9.73
N ASP A 201 5.23 27.20 -9.54
CA ASP A 201 6.66 27.45 -9.78
C ASP A 201 7.41 26.13 -10.06
N ARG A 202 8.75 26.19 -10.16
CA ARG A 202 9.59 25.01 -10.44
C ARG A 202 9.54 23.91 -9.36
N LEU A 203 8.99 24.20 -8.18
CA LEU A 203 8.85 23.25 -7.06
C LEU A 203 7.42 22.73 -6.93
N THR A 204 6.50 23.11 -7.81
CA THR A 204 5.09 22.67 -7.75
C THR A 204 4.96 21.15 -7.79
N SER A 205 5.67 20.47 -8.68
CA SER A 205 5.62 19.00 -8.79
C SER A 205 6.07 18.32 -7.49
N GLU A 206 7.19 18.75 -6.91
CA GLU A 206 7.70 18.24 -5.63
C GLU A 206 6.71 18.51 -4.48
N ARG A 207 6.12 19.70 -4.42
CA ARG A 207 5.16 20.07 -3.36
C ARG A 207 3.86 19.29 -3.45
N ILE A 208 3.33 19.05 -4.65
CA ILE A 208 2.15 18.19 -4.87
C ILE A 208 2.46 16.76 -4.43
N ARG A 209 3.59 16.19 -4.89
CA ARG A 209 4.00 14.85 -4.47
C ARG A 209 4.13 14.75 -2.95
N ARG A 210 4.84 15.69 -2.33
CA ARG A 210 5.00 15.72 -0.88
C ARG A 210 3.65 15.80 -0.16
N LEU A 211 2.71 16.58 -0.68
CA LEU A 211 1.36 16.68 -0.13
C LEU A 211 0.62 15.34 -0.22
N ASP A 212 0.59 14.71 -1.39
CA ASP A 212 -0.09 13.43 -1.58
C ASP A 212 0.53 12.31 -0.76
N PHE A 213 1.86 12.26 -0.66
CA PHE A 213 2.55 11.24 0.15
C PHE A 213 2.27 11.38 1.65
N LYS A 214 1.89 12.57 2.15
CA LYS A 214 1.33 12.69 3.51
C LYS A 214 0.01 11.95 3.66
N PHE A 215 -0.86 12.01 2.65
CA PHE A 215 -2.16 11.33 2.67
C PHE A 215 -2.02 9.82 2.48
N ILE A 216 -1.09 9.39 1.62
CA ILE A 216 -0.72 7.98 1.47
C ILE A 216 -0.16 7.42 2.79
N GLU A 217 0.76 8.14 3.44
CA GLU A 217 1.28 7.79 4.76
C GLU A 217 0.14 7.72 5.79
N ALA A 218 -0.77 8.68 5.80
CA ALA A 218 -1.92 8.65 6.69
C ALA A 218 -2.81 7.43 6.44
N ALA A 219 -3.02 7.04 5.18
CA ALA A 219 -3.77 5.84 4.82
C ALA A 219 -3.04 4.53 5.21
N SER A 220 -1.71 4.55 5.40
CA SER A 220 -0.96 3.40 5.93
C SER A 220 -1.28 3.08 7.39
N SER A 221 -1.85 4.04 8.14
CA SER A 221 -2.18 3.84 9.56
C SER A 221 -3.38 2.94 9.81
N LEU A 222 -4.19 2.71 8.77
CA LEU A 222 -5.51 2.08 8.87
C LEU A 222 -6.46 2.81 9.82
N ASP A 223 -6.16 4.06 10.21
CA ASP A 223 -6.97 4.87 11.09
C ASP A 223 -7.75 5.92 10.27
N PRO A 224 -9.06 5.74 10.09
CA PRO A 224 -9.83 6.65 9.26
C PRO A 224 -9.97 8.05 9.87
N GLU A 225 -9.94 8.17 11.21
CA GLU A 225 -10.02 9.47 11.88
C GLU A 225 -8.71 10.24 11.73
N PHE A 226 -7.57 9.55 11.83
CA PHE A 226 -6.27 10.13 11.50
C PHE A 226 -6.22 10.59 10.05
N PHE A 227 -6.62 9.74 9.10
CA PHE A 227 -6.64 10.06 7.67
C PHE A 227 -7.50 11.30 7.37
N ILE A 228 -8.75 11.32 7.84
CA ILE A 228 -9.65 12.47 7.64
C ILE A 228 -9.08 13.74 8.26
N ARG A 229 -8.46 13.65 9.44
CA ARG A 229 -7.85 14.80 10.10
C ARG A 229 -6.68 15.36 9.28
N GLU A 230 -5.80 14.53 8.74
CA GLU A 230 -4.69 15.00 7.91
C GLU A 230 -5.19 15.65 6.61
N LEU A 231 -6.23 15.12 5.98
CA LEU A 231 -6.89 15.77 4.84
C LEU A 231 -7.46 17.15 5.21
N ARG A 232 -8.15 17.26 6.35
CA ARG A 232 -8.74 18.53 6.82
C ARG A 232 -7.68 19.58 7.13
N LYS A 233 -6.56 19.21 7.74
CA LYS A 233 -5.44 20.13 8.03
C LYS A 233 -4.93 20.83 6.78
N GLU A 234 -4.88 20.10 5.67
CA GLU A 234 -4.37 20.62 4.39
C GLU A 234 -5.50 21.13 3.47
N SER A 235 -6.76 21.09 3.92
CA SER A 235 -7.95 21.35 3.08
C SER A 235 -7.93 20.54 1.77
N ALA A 236 -7.45 19.31 1.84
CA ALA A 236 -7.14 18.46 0.70
C ALA A 236 -8.37 18.15 -0.17
N THR A 237 -8.14 18.07 -1.48
CA THR A 237 -9.17 17.81 -2.51
C THR A 237 -9.25 16.34 -2.95
N VAL A 238 -8.81 15.41 -2.10
CA VAL A 238 -8.96 13.96 -2.32
C VAL A 238 -10.44 13.60 -2.40
N CYS A 239 -10.91 13.27 -3.61
CA CYS A 239 -12.34 13.15 -3.91
C CYS A 239 -13.01 11.94 -3.24
N GLY A 240 -12.33 10.79 -3.20
CA GLY A 240 -12.81 9.55 -2.56
C GLY A 240 -12.52 9.46 -1.07
N ARG A 241 -12.53 10.60 -0.35
CA ARG A 241 -12.28 10.65 1.10
C ARG A 241 -13.15 9.67 1.89
N GLU A 242 -14.46 9.65 1.64
CA GLU A 242 -15.39 8.80 2.40
C GLU A 242 -15.26 7.31 2.04
N PRO A 243 -15.12 6.90 0.75
CA PRO A 243 -14.72 5.54 0.39
C PRO A 243 -13.42 5.05 1.05
N ILE A 244 -12.37 5.87 1.01
CA ILE A 244 -11.08 5.50 1.64
C ILE A 244 -11.29 5.37 3.15
N ALA A 245 -11.98 6.30 3.81
CA ALA A 245 -12.22 6.22 5.24
C ALA A 245 -12.99 4.95 5.63
N LEU A 246 -14.03 4.57 4.87
CA LEU A 246 -14.75 3.32 5.10
C LEU A 246 -13.86 2.09 4.90
N LEU A 247 -13.01 2.11 3.85
CA LEU A 247 -12.03 1.06 3.61
C LEU A 247 -11.04 0.92 4.78
N LEU A 248 -10.51 2.03 5.28
CA LEU A 248 -9.57 2.03 6.40
C LEU A 248 -10.24 1.51 7.68
N GLU A 249 -11.50 1.86 7.95
CA GLU A 249 -12.24 1.31 9.09
C GLU A 249 -12.40 -0.22 9.00
N LEU A 250 -12.73 -0.74 7.82
CA LEU A 250 -12.78 -2.19 7.57
C LEU A 250 -11.41 -2.86 7.78
N LEU A 251 -10.35 -2.28 7.22
CA LEU A 251 -9.00 -2.83 7.33
C LEU A 251 -8.48 -2.78 8.77
N ARG A 252 -8.85 -1.75 9.54
CA ARG A 252 -8.52 -1.64 10.96
C ARG A 252 -9.07 -2.80 11.77
N GLN A 253 -10.26 -3.28 11.43
CA GLN A 253 -10.90 -4.41 12.08
C GLN A 253 -10.29 -5.75 11.62
N LEU A 254 -9.94 -5.89 10.32
CA LEU A 254 -9.21 -7.06 9.82
C LEU A 254 -7.81 -7.20 10.44
N ASP A 255 -7.10 -6.09 10.62
CA ASP A 255 -5.73 -5.99 11.17
C ASP A 255 -5.62 -6.49 12.62
N VAL A 256 -6.74 -6.68 13.32
CA VAL A 256 -6.77 -7.32 14.64
C VAL A 256 -6.46 -8.82 14.53
N THR A 257 -6.86 -9.46 13.44
CA THR A 257 -6.75 -10.92 13.23
C THR A 257 -5.62 -11.32 12.30
N ASP A 258 -5.30 -10.49 11.30
CA ASP A 258 -4.27 -10.74 10.28
C ASP A 258 -3.63 -9.40 9.95
N ASP A 259 -2.35 -9.20 10.30
CA ASP A 259 -1.66 -7.92 10.13
C ASP A 259 -1.75 -7.46 8.67
N VAL A 260 -2.28 -6.26 8.45
CA VAL A 260 -2.43 -5.62 7.13
C VAL A 260 -1.37 -4.52 6.97
N PHE A 261 -0.68 -4.55 5.84
CA PHE A 261 0.30 -3.54 5.46
C PHE A 261 -0.06 -2.89 4.12
N GLN A 262 0.07 -1.57 4.09
CA GLN A 262 -0.12 -0.78 2.88
C GLN A 262 1.17 -0.77 2.05
N ARG A 263 1.03 -0.89 0.73
CA ARG A 263 2.10 -0.66 -0.25
C ARG A 263 1.62 0.28 -1.34
N THR A 264 2.42 1.29 -1.67
CA THR A 264 2.17 2.16 -2.81
C THR A 264 2.60 1.41 -4.07
N LEU A 265 1.62 1.03 -4.88
CA LEU A 265 1.84 0.24 -6.09
C LEU A 265 2.26 1.14 -7.25
N ASP A 266 1.65 2.32 -7.35
CA ASP A 266 1.96 3.32 -8.36
C ASP A 266 1.50 4.71 -7.91
N TYR A 267 2.12 5.75 -8.45
CA TYR A 267 1.76 7.15 -8.28
C TYR A 267 2.22 7.94 -9.51
N GLU A 268 1.33 8.80 -10.01
CA GLU A 268 1.56 9.71 -11.13
C GLU A 268 0.64 10.92 -11.00
N THR A 269 0.92 12.00 -11.71
CA THR A 269 -0.01 13.13 -11.82
C THR A 269 -0.34 13.44 -13.27
N SER A 270 -1.45 14.13 -13.53
CA SER A 270 -1.74 14.66 -14.86
C SER A 270 -0.67 15.65 -15.34
N GLY A 271 0.04 16.32 -14.41
CA GLY A 271 1.19 17.18 -14.71
C GLY A 271 2.38 16.41 -15.28
N ASP A 272 2.60 15.15 -14.86
CA ASP A 272 3.64 14.29 -15.46
C ASP A 272 3.34 13.95 -16.93
N ILE A 273 2.06 13.89 -17.29
CA ILE A 273 1.58 13.50 -18.61
C ILE A 273 1.53 14.72 -19.55
N THR A 274 1.01 15.84 -19.03
CA THR A 274 0.70 17.03 -19.84
C THR A 274 1.80 18.09 -19.80
N GLY A 275 2.65 18.07 -18.77
CA GLY A 275 3.59 19.15 -18.46
C GLY A 275 2.94 20.38 -17.80
N ASP A 276 1.60 20.41 -17.66
CA ASP A 276 0.88 21.52 -17.02
C ASP A 276 0.69 21.25 -15.52
N TRP A 277 1.45 21.98 -14.72
CA TRP A 277 1.39 21.92 -13.26
C TRP A 277 0.46 22.96 -12.64
N SER A 278 -0.16 23.82 -13.44
CA SER A 278 -1.16 24.80 -12.97
C SER A 278 -2.57 24.23 -12.85
N HIS A 279 -2.82 23.10 -13.52
CA HIS A 279 -4.05 22.32 -13.46
C HIS A 279 -3.72 20.83 -13.39
N CYS A 280 -3.54 20.32 -12.16
CA CYS A 280 -2.94 19.02 -11.92
C CYS A 280 -3.85 18.15 -11.04
N VAL A 281 -4.06 16.89 -11.43
CA VAL A 281 -4.75 15.88 -10.64
C VAL A 281 -3.76 14.76 -10.33
N SER A 282 -3.70 14.33 -9.08
CA SER A 282 -2.84 13.24 -8.65
C SER A 282 -3.57 11.89 -8.63
N TYR A 283 -2.85 10.84 -8.98
CA TYR A 283 -3.35 9.46 -9.04
C TYR A 283 -2.46 8.56 -8.19
N ALA A 284 -3.05 7.83 -7.25
CA ALA A 284 -2.33 6.87 -6.43
C ALA A 284 -3.02 5.50 -6.48
N ALA A 285 -2.21 4.46 -6.66
CA ALA A 285 -2.62 3.06 -6.51
C ALA A 285 -2.04 2.53 -5.21
N LEU A 286 -2.89 2.24 -4.24
CA LEU A 286 -2.49 1.67 -2.95
C LEU A 286 -3.01 0.24 -2.86
N GLY A 287 -2.20 -0.69 -2.37
CA GLY A 287 -2.63 -2.05 -2.06
C GLY A 287 -2.43 -2.37 -0.58
N TYR A 288 -3.33 -3.16 -0.02
CA TYR A 288 -3.32 -3.59 1.38
C TYR A 288 -3.24 -5.11 1.43
N PHE A 289 -2.16 -5.62 2.01
CA PHE A 289 -1.81 -7.04 1.96
C PHE A 289 -1.60 -7.59 3.36
N PRO A 290 -1.93 -8.86 3.60
CA PRO A 290 -1.63 -9.52 4.85
C PRO A 290 -0.11 -9.74 4.99
N TRP A 291 0.40 -9.89 6.22
CA TRP A 291 1.82 -10.15 6.48
C TRP A 291 2.39 -11.29 5.62
N LYS A 292 1.63 -12.37 5.45
CA LYS A 292 2.04 -13.54 4.65
C LYS A 292 2.40 -13.21 3.20
N ALA A 293 1.83 -12.14 2.61
CA ALA A 293 2.15 -11.73 1.25
C ALA A 293 3.60 -11.21 1.12
N PHE A 294 4.22 -10.83 2.24
CA PHE A 294 5.59 -10.31 2.27
C PHE A 294 6.63 -11.37 2.56
N LEU A 295 6.24 -12.57 2.97
CA LEU A 295 7.16 -13.66 3.28
C LEU A 295 7.85 -14.19 2.01
N LEU A 296 9.14 -14.44 2.12
CA LEU A 296 9.93 -15.16 1.13
C LEU A 296 9.79 -16.66 1.32
N SER A 297 9.76 -17.41 0.21
CA SER A 297 9.81 -18.87 0.23
C SER A 297 11.12 -19.37 0.83
N GLU A 298 11.18 -20.64 1.28
CA GLU A 298 12.43 -21.23 1.78
C GLU A 298 13.54 -21.21 0.72
N GLU A 299 13.19 -21.38 -0.56
CA GLU A 299 14.14 -21.31 -1.67
C GLU A 299 14.72 -19.89 -1.82
N ASP A 300 13.86 -18.85 -1.81
CA ASP A 300 14.32 -17.46 -1.89
C ASP A 300 15.17 -17.06 -0.69
N GLN A 301 14.82 -17.56 0.50
CA GLN A 301 15.59 -17.37 1.73
C GLN A 301 17.01 -17.96 1.61
N GLN A 302 17.12 -19.19 1.10
CA GLN A 302 18.41 -19.85 0.86
C GLN A 302 19.25 -19.08 -0.15
N LEU A 303 18.65 -18.62 -1.26
CA LEU A 303 19.34 -17.81 -2.27
C LEU A 303 19.95 -16.52 -1.69
N LEU A 304 19.23 -15.85 -0.78
CA LEU A 304 19.73 -14.64 -0.11
C LEU A 304 20.84 -14.95 0.90
N LEU A 305 20.70 -16.02 1.69
CA LEU A 305 21.75 -16.46 2.62
C LEU A 305 23.03 -16.85 1.89
N GLU A 306 22.92 -17.60 0.79
CA GLU A 306 24.05 -17.97 -0.05
C GLU A 306 24.74 -16.73 -0.64
N SER A 307 23.97 -15.76 -1.13
CA SER A 307 24.50 -14.49 -1.65
C SER A 307 25.25 -13.71 -0.57
N ALA A 308 24.67 -13.57 0.62
CA ALA A 308 25.32 -12.92 1.75
C ALA A 308 26.62 -13.65 2.15
N ARG A 309 26.57 -14.98 2.28
CA ARG A 309 27.74 -15.79 2.65
C ARG A 309 28.86 -15.68 1.62
N LYS A 310 28.55 -15.85 0.33
CA LYS A 310 29.54 -15.71 -0.77
C LYS A 310 30.14 -14.30 -0.82
N THR A 311 29.34 -13.27 -0.52
CA THR A 311 29.84 -11.89 -0.45
C THR A 311 30.87 -11.73 0.67
N LEU A 312 30.57 -12.23 1.86
CA LEU A 312 31.48 -12.16 3.01
C LEU A 312 32.75 -12.98 2.77
N GLU A 313 32.63 -14.22 2.29
CA GLU A 313 33.75 -15.09 1.95
C GLU A 313 34.63 -14.50 0.84
N HIS A 314 34.04 -13.87 -0.18
CA HIS A 314 34.78 -13.18 -1.23
C HIS A 314 35.65 -12.05 -0.66
N TYR A 315 35.08 -11.23 0.21
CA TYR A 315 35.83 -10.17 0.90
C TYR A 315 36.95 -10.75 1.77
N GLN A 316 36.70 -11.80 2.55
CA GLN A 316 37.71 -12.43 3.39
C GLN A 316 38.86 -13.04 2.56
N ALA A 317 38.53 -13.71 1.47
CA ALA A 317 39.50 -14.34 0.59
C ALA A 317 40.35 -13.32 -0.18
N THR A 318 39.76 -12.22 -0.67
CA THR A 318 40.42 -11.31 -1.63
C THR A 318 40.81 -9.95 -1.05
N GLY A 319 40.18 -9.53 0.04
CA GLY A 319 40.24 -8.17 0.58
C GLY A 319 39.39 -7.15 -0.19
N LYS A 320 38.63 -7.57 -1.21
CA LYS A 320 37.79 -6.67 -2.02
C LYS A 320 36.35 -6.66 -1.53
N ALA A 321 35.81 -5.46 -1.31
CA ALA A 321 34.41 -5.26 -0.93
C ALA A 321 33.50 -5.25 -2.17
N GLU A 322 33.30 -6.40 -2.78
CA GLU A 322 32.46 -6.58 -3.98
C GLU A 322 31.21 -7.41 -3.64
N PRO A 323 29.98 -6.88 -3.85
CA PRO A 323 28.76 -7.61 -3.55
C PRO A 323 28.52 -8.73 -4.56
N ILE A 324 28.24 -9.94 -4.07
CA ILE A 324 27.96 -11.12 -4.91
C ILE A 324 26.44 -11.36 -4.93
N PRO A 325 25.75 -11.17 -6.06
CA PRO A 325 24.29 -11.37 -6.13
C PRO A 325 23.90 -12.86 -6.01
N PRO A 326 22.62 -13.15 -5.74
CA PRO A 326 22.09 -14.51 -5.76
C PRO A 326 22.37 -15.24 -7.08
N SER A 327 22.60 -16.55 -7.01
CA SER A 327 22.88 -17.40 -8.17
C SER A 327 21.71 -17.50 -9.15
N ARG A 328 20.49 -17.33 -8.66
CA ARG A 328 19.25 -17.28 -9.44
C ARG A 328 18.45 -16.07 -9.04
N MET A 329 17.90 -15.37 -10.04
CA MET A 329 16.97 -14.27 -9.83
C MET A 329 15.53 -14.79 -9.92
N THR A 330 14.80 -14.77 -8.81
CA THR A 330 13.36 -15.05 -8.78
C THR A 330 12.57 -13.75 -8.75
N GLU A 331 11.27 -13.84 -9.04
CA GLU A 331 10.36 -12.70 -8.98
C GLU A 331 10.31 -12.05 -7.59
N ALA A 332 10.35 -12.84 -6.51
CA ALA A 332 10.33 -12.33 -5.14
C ALA A 332 11.60 -11.53 -4.81
N LEU A 333 12.76 -11.90 -5.36
CA LEU A 333 14.03 -11.20 -5.13
C LEU A 333 14.14 -9.87 -5.88
N HIS A 334 13.32 -9.66 -6.92
CA HIS A 334 13.16 -8.36 -7.58
C HIS A 334 12.39 -7.33 -6.73
N ARG A 335 11.69 -7.79 -5.68
CA ARG A 335 10.89 -6.91 -4.83
C ARG A 335 11.81 -6.01 -3.98
N PRO A 336 11.59 -4.69 -3.96
CA PRO A 336 12.20 -3.81 -2.96
C PRO A 336 11.59 -4.06 -1.57
N ALA A 337 12.41 -4.29 -0.55
CA ALA A 337 11.98 -4.41 0.85
C ALA A 337 13.10 -3.96 1.80
N GLY A 338 12.73 -3.43 2.97
CA GLY A 338 13.71 -3.08 3.99
C GLY A 338 14.46 -4.34 4.44
N VAL A 339 15.77 -4.23 4.65
CA VAL A 339 16.63 -5.35 5.03
C VAL A 339 17.64 -4.91 6.07
N PHE A 340 17.86 -5.75 7.07
CA PHE A 340 19.00 -5.69 7.97
C PHE A 340 19.79 -6.98 7.86
N VAL A 341 21.12 -6.87 7.67
CA VAL A 341 22.03 -8.00 7.79
C VAL A 341 22.76 -7.87 9.10
N THR A 342 22.74 -8.95 9.87
CA THR A 342 23.37 -9.06 11.18
C THR A 342 24.42 -10.17 11.14
N LEU A 343 25.60 -9.86 11.63
CA LEU A 343 26.69 -10.80 11.85
C LEU A 343 26.75 -11.14 13.34
N HIS A 344 26.80 -12.42 13.66
CA HIS A 344 27.08 -12.89 15.00
C HIS A 344 28.38 -13.70 15.02
N ARG A 345 29.07 -13.68 16.15
CA ARG A 345 30.23 -14.52 16.44
C ARG A 345 30.02 -15.17 17.79
N HIS A 346 29.97 -16.49 17.83
CA HIS A 346 29.65 -17.26 19.05
C HIS A 346 28.38 -16.76 19.77
N GLY A 347 27.32 -16.46 19.00
CA GLY A 347 26.06 -15.92 19.52
C GLY A 347 26.09 -14.45 19.97
N GLN A 348 27.22 -13.74 19.84
CA GLN A 348 27.33 -12.31 20.16
C GLN A 348 27.27 -11.45 18.91
N LEU A 349 26.62 -10.29 19.00
CA LEU A 349 26.54 -9.32 17.89
C LEU A 349 27.94 -8.83 17.47
N ARG A 350 28.28 -8.98 16.19
CA ARG A 350 29.56 -8.54 15.58
C ARG A 350 29.40 -7.39 14.57
N GLY A 351 28.18 -7.19 14.06
CA GLY A 351 27.81 -6.09 13.17
C GLY A 351 26.34 -6.18 12.77
N CYS A 352 25.65 -5.06 12.60
CA CYS A 352 24.29 -5.04 12.07
C CYS A 352 24.02 -3.72 11.35
N ILE A 353 23.81 -3.80 10.04
CA ILE A 353 23.50 -2.65 9.19
C ILE A 353 22.34 -3.02 8.26
N GLY A 354 21.50 -2.03 7.97
CA GLY A 354 20.34 -2.21 7.13
C GLY A 354 19.72 -0.90 6.67
N ARG A 355 18.72 -1.04 5.80
CA ARG A 355 17.89 0.07 5.30
C ARG A 355 16.43 -0.28 5.51
N CYS A 356 15.64 0.68 6.00
CA CYS A 356 14.19 0.52 6.18
C CYS A 356 13.39 0.89 4.93
N GLU A 357 13.84 1.90 4.19
CA GLU A 357 13.25 2.32 2.92
C GLU A 357 14.04 1.67 1.77
N PRO A 358 13.42 0.80 0.98
CA PRO A 358 14.12 0.10 -0.07
C PRO A 358 14.22 0.94 -1.34
N GLU A 359 15.46 1.16 -1.79
CA GLU A 359 15.76 1.88 -3.04
C GLU A 359 16.05 0.91 -4.20
N MET A 360 16.19 -0.40 -3.92
CA MET A 360 16.59 -1.42 -4.89
C MET A 360 16.07 -2.81 -4.52
N PRO A 361 16.13 -3.80 -5.44
CA PRO A 361 15.74 -5.18 -5.19
C PRO A 361 16.49 -5.85 -4.03
N LEU A 362 15.85 -6.83 -3.39
CA LEU A 362 16.45 -7.66 -2.34
C LEU A 362 17.77 -8.31 -2.78
N ALA A 363 17.81 -8.83 -4.01
CA ALA A 363 18.99 -9.46 -4.59
C ALA A 363 20.22 -8.54 -4.66
N GLU A 364 20.01 -7.23 -4.73
CA GLU A 364 21.08 -6.23 -4.75
C GLU A 364 21.36 -5.67 -3.36
N LEU A 365 20.32 -5.46 -2.55
CA LEU A 365 20.43 -4.85 -1.24
C LEU A 365 21.11 -5.76 -0.22
N VAL A 366 20.76 -7.05 -0.19
CA VAL A 366 21.30 -8.02 0.79
C VAL A 366 22.83 -8.06 0.77
N PRO A 367 23.51 -8.38 -0.35
CA PRO A 367 24.97 -8.48 -0.35
C PRO A 367 25.66 -7.15 -0.02
N ARG A 368 25.06 -6.01 -0.39
CA ARG A 368 25.56 -4.68 0.02
C ARG A 368 25.46 -4.48 1.53
N MET A 369 24.33 -4.85 2.14
CA MET A 369 24.15 -4.77 3.59
C MET A 369 25.04 -5.77 4.33
N THR A 370 25.39 -6.90 3.71
CA THR A 370 26.41 -7.80 4.26
C THR A 370 27.77 -7.12 4.38
N LEU A 371 28.24 -6.47 3.32
CA LEU A 371 29.51 -5.72 3.37
C LEU A 371 29.44 -4.55 4.36
N ALA A 372 28.34 -3.79 4.36
CA ALA A 372 28.17 -2.69 5.29
C ALA A 372 28.15 -3.17 6.75
N ALA A 373 27.47 -4.28 7.05
CA ALA A 373 27.48 -4.88 8.39
C ALA A 373 28.87 -5.37 8.82
N ALA A 374 29.69 -5.83 7.87
CA ALA A 374 31.05 -6.28 8.12
C ALA A 374 32.06 -5.13 8.28
N LEU A 375 31.87 -4.01 7.57
CA LEU A 375 32.93 -3.00 7.39
C LEU A 375 32.57 -1.60 7.94
N GLU A 376 31.29 -1.29 8.09
CA GLU A 376 30.81 0.08 8.29
C GLU A 376 30.01 0.26 9.59
N ASP A 377 29.80 -0.79 10.39
CA ASP A 377 29.14 -0.66 11.69
C ASP A 377 30.06 0.07 12.70
N PRO A 378 29.77 1.32 13.10
CA PRO A 378 30.68 2.15 13.89
C PRO A 378 30.90 1.64 15.32
N ARG A 379 30.11 0.64 15.76
CA ARG A 379 30.25 0.02 17.08
C ARG A 379 31.38 -1.00 17.14
N PHE A 380 31.88 -1.45 15.98
CA PHE A 380 32.88 -2.51 15.88
C PHE A 380 34.00 -2.14 14.91
N ALA A 381 35.18 -2.74 15.08
CA ALA A 381 36.21 -2.67 14.05
C ALA A 381 35.76 -3.47 12.80
N PRO A 382 36.24 -3.11 11.59
CA PRO A 382 35.96 -3.90 10.39
C PRO A 382 36.31 -5.38 10.58
N VAL A 383 35.50 -6.27 10.03
CA VAL A 383 35.72 -7.71 10.08
C VAL A 383 37.06 -8.07 9.43
N GLY A 384 37.90 -8.77 10.19
CA GLY A 384 39.17 -9.30 9.74
C GLY A 384 39.00 -10.41 8.70
N ARG A 385 40.00 -10.58 7.84
CA ARG A 385 39.99 -11.61 6.79
C ARG A 385 40.05 -13.04 7.34
N ASP A 386 40.52 -13.19 8.57
CA ASP A 386 40.66 -14.42 9.33
C ASP A 386 39.46 -14.72 10.26
N GLU A 387 38.52 -13.78 10.41
CA GLU A 387 37.29 -13.96 11.20
C GLU A 387 36.23 -14.79 10.44
N THR A 388 36.49 -16.07 10.16
CA THR A 388 35.61 -16.93 9.34
C THR A 388 34.45 -17.58 10.10
N ASP A 389 34.43 -17.47 11.42
CA ASP A 389 33.45 -18.06 12.35
C ASP A 389 32.22 -17.16 12.57
N LEU A 390 31.69 -16.59 11.48
CA LEU A 390 30.57 -15.65 11.51
C LEU A 390 29.26 -16.30 11.09
N GLU A 391 28.25 -16.13 11.93
CA GLU A 391 26.87 -16.51 11.68
C GLU A 391 26.13 -15.32 11.03
N LEU A 392 25.40 -15.59 9.95
CA LEU A 392 24.64 -14.59 9.20
C LEU A 392 23.16 -14.68 9.57
N GLU A 393 22.56 -13.52 9.82
CA GLU A 393 21.11 -13.38 9.95
C GLU A 393 20.64 -12.25 9.02
N ILE A 394 19.58 -12.50 8.25
CA ILE A 394 18.94 -11.50 7.39
C ILE A 394 17.53 -11.26 7.92
N SER A 395 17.22 -10.01 8.27
CA SER A 395 15.87 -9.58 8.63
C SER A 395 15.25 -8.82 7.46
N VAL A 396 14.26 -9.43 6.78
CA VAL A 396 13.49 -8.80 5.70
C VAL A 396 12.20 -8.19 6.26
N LEU A 397 11.99 -6.90 6.06
CA LEU A 397 10.91 -6.14 6.70
C LEU A 397 9.63 -6.10 5.85
N SER A 398 8.48 -6.06 6.53
CA SER A 398 7.22 -5.58 5.94
C SER A 398 7.33 -4.08 5.57
N PRO A 399 6.37 -3.54 4.80
CA PRO A 399 6.16 -2.10 4.76
C PRO A 399 5.96 -1.52 6.16
N LEU A 400 6.31 -0.25 6.31
CA LEU A 400 6.08 0.51 7.52
C LEU A 400 4.59 0.86 7.62
N LYS A 401 3.97 0.55 8.76
CA LYS A 401 2.60 0.94 9.11
C LYS A 401 2.65 2.04 10.16
N LEU A 402 2.10 3.21 9.87
CA LEU A 402 2.04 4.30 10.85
C LEU A 402 1.17 3.90 12.05
N LEU A 403 1.69 4.04 13.26
CA LEU A 403 0.98 3.71 14.50
C LEU A 403 0.38 4.98 15.11
N THR A 404 -0.94 5.09 15.09
CA THR A 404 -1.68 6.24 15.67
C THR A 404 -2.12 6.00 17.10
N ASP A 405 -2.27 4.73 17.49
CA ASP A 405 -2.58 4.27 18.83
C ASP A 405 -1.46 3.35 19.34
N LEU A 406 -0.62 3.87 20.25
CA LEU A 406 0.52 3.15 20.80
C LEU A 406 0.13 1.94 21.64
N SER A 407 -1.11 1.85 22.12
CA SER A 407 -1.58 0.68 22.88
C SER A 407 -1.61 -0.60 22.03
N ARG A 408 -1.60 -0.45 20.70
CA ARG A 408 -1.55 -1.56 19.74
C ARG A 408 -0.14 -2.08 19.46
N PHE A 409 0.91 -1.47 20.03
CA PHE A 409 2.29 -1.95 19.87
C PHE A 409 2.51 -3.28 20.60
N ARG A 410 3.00 -4.31 19.88
CA ARG A 410 3.22 -5.65 20.43
C ARG A 410 4.72 -5.94 20.55
N VAL A 411 5.21 -5.97 21.79
CA VAL A 411 6.62 -6.29 22.09
C VAL A 411 6.98 -7.71 21.61
N GLY A 412 8.15 -7.86 20.98
CA GLY A 412 8.63 -9.13 20.44
C GLY A 412 7.95 -9.56 19.13
N VAL A 413 6.94 -8.82 18.69
CA VAL A 413 6.22 -9.03 17.43
C VAL A 413 6.53 -7.88 16.48
N ASP A 414 6.36 -6.65 16.94
CA ASP A 414 6.57 -5.46 16.13
C ASP A 414 8.00 -4.94 16.29
N GLY A 415 8.64 -4.65 15.16
CA GLY A 415 9.74 -3.70 15.10
C GLY A 415 9.15 -2.30 14.99
N ALA A 416 9.92 -1.28 15.37
CA ALA A 416 9.46 0.09 15.25
C ALA A 416 10.54 1.04 14.73
N LEU A 417 10.07 2.04 13.97
CA LEU A 417 10.83 3.19 13.50
C LEU A 417 10.20 4.43 14.12
N LEU A 418 11.02 5.26 14.76
CA LEU A 418 10.63 6.58 15.26
C LEU A 418 11.24 7.64 14.36
N ARG A 419 10.46 8.65 13.98
CA ARG A 419 10.90 9.85 13.26
C ARG A 419 10.39 11.11 13.95
N THR A 420 11.29 12.03 14.27
CA THR A 420 10.94 13.32 14.88
C THR A 420 12.04 14.34 14.63
N ASN A 421 11.70 15.56 14.19
CA ASN A 421 12.64 16.69 14.05
C ASN A 421 13.99 16.37 13.37
N GLY A 422 13.97 15.56 12.29
CA GLY A 422 15.19 15.14 11.58
C GLY A 422 15.97 14.00 12.24
N HIS A 423 15.57 13.57 13.43
CA HIS A 423 16.09 12.37 14.10
C HIS A 423 15.27 11.15 13.72
N SER A 424 15.96 10.01 13.62
CA SER A 424 15.31 8.72 13.42
C SER A 424 16.04 7.60 14.13
N GLY A 425 15.28 6.62 14.62
CA GLY A 425 15.82 5.41 15.22
C GLY A 425 14.92 4.23 14.90
N LEU A 426 15.52 3.05 14.70
CA LEU A 426 14.80 1.83 14.38
C LEU A 426 15.27 0.70 15.29
N LEU A 427 14.34 -0.05 15.87
CA LEU A 427 14.61 -1.29 16.58
C LEU A 427 13.86 -2.44 15.92
N LEU A 428 14.57 -3.55 15.71
CA LEU A 428 14.00 -4.79 15.19
C LEU A 428 13.22 -5.51 16.31
N PRO A 429 12.22 -6.36 15.98
CA PRO A 429 11.42 -7.07 16.98
C PRO A 429 12.28 -7.87 17.98
N GLN A 430 13.35 -8.51 17.49
CA GLN A 430 14.22 -9.38 18.28
C GLN A 430 15.04 -8.65 19.36
N VAL A 431 15.11 -7.31 19.33
CA VAL A 431 15.81 -6.54 20.38
C VAL A 431 15.16 -6.74 21.76
N ALA A 432 13.86 -7.04 21.79
CA ALA A 432 13.14 -7.35 23.01
C ALA A 432 13.26 -8.82 23.44
N GLU A 433 13.78 -9.72 22.59
CA GLU A 433 13.88 -11.15 22.92
C GLU A 433 14.75 -11.38 24.16
N GLY A 434 14.30 -12.27 25.05
CA GLY A 434 14.96 -12.55 26.32
C GLY A 434 14.85 -11.43 27.36
N ARG A 435 14.26 -10.27 27.02
CA ARG A 435 14.03 -9.14 27.93
C ARG A 435 12.57 -9.11 28.36
N LYS A 436 12.30 -8.88 29.64
CA LYS A 436 10.93 -8.67 30.16
C LYS A 436 10.47 -7.23 29.93
N TRP A 437 10.62 -6.73 28.70
CA TRP A 437 10.26 -5.35 28.35
C TRP A 437 8.76 -5.19 28.18
N ALA A 438 8.22 -4.12 28.76
CA ALA A 438 6.92 -3.59 28.38
C ALA A 438 7.02 -2.75 27.09
N ALA A 439 5.89 -2.41 26.49
CA ALA A 439 5.83 -1.56 25.30
C ALA A 439 6.56 -0.21 25.51
N GLU A 440 6.39 0.39 26.69
CA GLU A 440 7.05 1.65 27.03
C GLU A 440 8.58 1.53 27.07
N ASP A 441 9.12 0.41 27.56
CA ASP A 441 10.57 0.17 27.61
C ASP A 441 11.15 0.14 26.19
N PHE A 442 10.46 -0.54 25.27
CA PHE A 442 10.85 -0.60 23.86
C PHE A 442 10.84 0.79 23.21
N LEU A 443 9.76 1.55 23.39
CA LEU A 443 9.62 2.89 22.81
C LEU A 443 10.63 3.90 23.38
N ARG A 444 10.95 3.81 24.68
CA ARG A 444 12.02 4.59 25.31
C ARG A 444 13.39 4.22 24.74
N ALA A 445 13.68 2.93 24.59
CA ALA A 445 14.92 2.46 23.98
C ALA A 445 15.04 2.92 22.50
N LEU A 446 13.92 2.92 21.77
CA LEU A 446 13.84 3.41 20.40
C LEU A 446 14.16 4.91 20.32
N ALA A 447 13.58 5.72 21.20
CA ALA A 447 13.86 7.15 21.29
C ALA A 447 15.33 7.43 21.66
N THR A 448 15.89 6.69 22.63
CA THR A 448 17.32 6.77 22.96
C THR A 448 18.20 6.43 21.75
N LYS A 449 17.84 5.40 20.98
CA LYS A 449 18.56 5.04 19.74
C LYS A 449 18.46 6.14 18.67
N ALA A 450 17.36 6.86 18.60
CA ALA A 450 17.20 8.03 17.74
C ALA A 450 17.98 9.26 18.23
N GLY A 451 18.61 9.21 19.41
CA GLY A 451 19.38 10.30 19.99
C GLY A 451 18.51 11.43 20.54
N VAL A 452 17.28 11.12 20.97
CA VAL A 452 16.27 12.09 21.43
C VAL A 452 15.72 11.69 22.79
N SER A 453 14.93 12.58 23.41
CA SER A 453 14.33 12.36 24.74
C SER A 453 13.56 11.03 24.79
N PRO A 454 13.73 10.20 25.83
CA PRO A 454 13.03 8.91 25.94
C PRO A 454 11.51 8.98 25.86
N ASP A 455 10.90 10.13 26.19
CA ASP A 455 9.45 10.36 26.17
C ASP A 455 8.93 10.99 24.87
N VAL A 456 9.79 11.26 23.88
CA VAL A 456 9.42 11.99 22.66
C VAL A 456 8.37 11.26 21.81
N TYR A 457 8.23 9.95 21.98
CA TYR A 457 7.20 9.16 21.30
C TYR A 457 5.77 9.53 21.72
N ARG A 458 5.61 10.27 22.82
CA ARG A 458 4.33 10.82 23.30
C ARG A 458 4.00 12.18 22.68
N ASP A 459 4.94 12.80 21.97
CA ASP A 459 4.72 14.07 21.25
C ASP A 459 3.88 13.82 19.97
N GLY A 460 2.84 14.61 19.76
CA GLY A 460 1.98 14.53 18.56
C GLY A 460 2.69 14.84 17.23
N ASN A 461 3.88 15.44 17.27
CA ASN A 461 4.73 15.68 16.10
C ASN A 461 5.68 14.51 15.80
N THR A 462 5.81 13.54 16.71
CA THR A 462 6.60 12.33 16.49
C THR A 462 5.77 11.30 15.74
N ARG A 463 6.38 10.70 14.70
CA ARG A 463 5.79 9.57 13.99
C ARG A 463 6.44 8.28 14.47
N VAL A 464 5.61 7.33 14.88
CA VAL A 464 6.04 5.96 15.20
C VAL A 464 5.45 5.04 14.16
N TYR A 465 6.28 4.28 13.48
CA TYR A 465 5.88 3.25 12.53
C TYR A 465 6.20 1.88 13.10
N VAL A 466 5.36 0.90 12.79
CA VAL A 466 5.59 -0.50 13.11
C VAL A 466 5.78 -1.33 11.85
N PHE A 467 6.51 -2.43 11.98
CA PHE A 467 6.72 -3.39 10.91
C PHE A 467 6.95 -4.79 11.49
N ARG A 468 6.79 -5.81 10.65
CA ARG A 468 7.18 -7.19 10.93
C ARG A 468 8.49 -7.49 10.23
N ALA A 469 9.27 -8.44 10.77
CA ALA A 469 10.51 -8.89 10.18
C ALA A 469 10.46 -10.42 10.01
N GLN A 470 10.75 -10.90 8.80
CA GLN A 470 11.07 -12.31 8.57
C GLN A 470 12.57 -12.47 8.83
N ILE A 471 12.90 -13.27 9.83
CA ILE A 471 14.28 -13.58 10.21
C ILE A 471 14.70 -14.84 9.45
N ILE A 472 15.84 -14.75 8.76
CA ILE A 472 16.41 -15.79 7.91
C ILE A 472 17.81 -16.11 8.47
N ARG A 473 18.11 -17.38 8.76
CA ARG A 473 19.36 -17.84 9.38
C ARG A 473 19.94 -19.04 8.65
#